data_AF-A0A349H2I9-F1
#
_entry.id   AF-A0A349H2I9-F1
#
_cell.length_a   1.000
_cell.length_b   1.000
_cell.length_c   1.000
_cell.angle_alpha   90.00
_cell.angle_beta   90.00
_cell.angle_gamma   90.00
#
_symmetry.space_group_name_H-M   'P 1'
#
loop_
_entity.id
_entity.type
_entity.pdbx_description
1 polymer ?
#
loop_
_entity_poly.entity_id
_entity_poly.type
_entity_poly.pdbx_seq_one_letter_code
_entity_poly.pdbx_strand_id
1 'polypeptide(L)'
;MAHDWDIRSRSEACTACTAAFKDKQHYLSMLILGEAGYERADFCLDCGKGQEARLAPYSAWQGIYRKPPAAQDNDPLKKETAESLLRKLIDDEDPQNESVIYILAVMLERKKT
;
A
#
# COMPACT_ATOMS: atom_id res chain seq x y z
N MET A 1 -26.28 2.52 3.87
CA MET A 1 -25.49 3.70 3.47
C MET A 1 -24.08 3.46 3.97
N ALA A 2 -23.16 3.12 3.08
CA ALA A 2 -21.75 2.99 3.45
C ALA A 2 -21.25 4.40 3.71
N HIS A 3 -21.07 4.73 4.99
CA HIS A 3 -20.40 5.97 5.36
C HIS A 3 -18.97 5.82 4.84
N ASP A 4 -18.60 6.65 3.87
CA ASP A 4 -17.28 6.66 3.27
C ASP A 4 -16.33 7.28 4.29
N TRP A 5 -15.74 6.44 5.15
CA TRP A 5 -14.80 6.86 6.17
C TRP A 5 -13.43 7.07 5.51
N ASP A 6 -13.20 8.24 4.92
CA ASP A 6 -11.90 8.61 4.32
C ASP A 6 -10.87 8.95 5.42
N ILE A 7 -10.51 7.96 6.24
CA ILE A 7 -9.42 8.09 7.21
C ILE A 7 -8.10 7.89 6.47
N ARG A 8 -7.36 8.99 6.31
CA ARG A 8 -6.06 8.99 5.63
C ARG A 8 -5.07 7.99 6.25
N SER A 9 -4.16 7.51 5.40
CA SER A 9 -3.02 6.71 5.84
C SER A 9 -2.16 7.48 6.84
N ARG A 10 -1.39 6.73 7.63
CA ARG A 10 -0.44 7.29 8.60
C ARG A 10 0.61 8.15 7.90
N SER A 11 0.85 9.34 8.42
CA SER A 11 1.93 10.24 8.01
C SER A 11 3.33 9.58 8.14
N GLU A 12 4.26 10.04 7.33
CA GLU A 12 5.69 9.69 7.44
C GLU A 12 6.44 10.56 8.45
N ALA A 13 5.82 11.66 8.90
CA ALA A 13 6.42 12.62 9.83
C ALA A 13 5.45 13.03 10.93
N CYS A 14 6.01 13.49 12.05
CA CYS A 14 5.23 14.01 13.16
C CYS A 14 4.50 15.31 12.79
N THR A 15 3.21 15.39 13.09
CA THR A 15 2.38 16.58 12.86
C THR A 15 2.88 17.82 13.59
N ALA A 16 3.51 17.68 14.77
CA ALA A 16 3.99 18.82 15.56
C ALA A 16 5.41 19.27 15.20
N CYS A 17 6.39 18.35 15.22
CA CYS A 17 7.79 18.71 15.01
C CYS A 17 8.26 18.52 13.56
N THR A 18 7.41 17.98 12.68
CA THR A 18 7.72 17.67 11.26
C THR A 18 8.87 16.70 11.02
N ALA A 19 9.45 16.14 12.09
CA ALA A 19 10.51 15.15 11.98
C ALA A 19 9.95 13.84 11.39
N ALA A 20 10.66 13.30 10.39
CA ALA A 20 10.35 12.00 9.80
C ALA A 20 10.47 10.89 10.87
N PHE A 21 9.52 9.96 10.85
CA PHE A 21 9.56 8.79 11.72
C PHE A 21 10.68 7.84 11.28
N LYS A 22 11.45 7.36 12.26
CA LYS A 22 12.47 6.33 12.06
C LYS A 22 11.81 4.96 11.99
N ASP A 23 12.44 4.04 11.26
CA ASP A 23 11.97 2.65 11.26
C ASP A 23 11.92 2.10 12.70
N LYS A 24 10.85 1.37 13.01
CA LYS A 24 10.51 0.84 14.33
C LYS A 24 10.26 1.89 15.42
N GLN A 25 10.12 3.17 15.08
CA GLN A 25 9.79 4.21 16.05
C GLN A 25 8.34 4.12 16.52
N HIS A 26 8.11 4.22 17.83
CA HIS A 26 6.76 4.38 18.37
C HIS A 26 6.17 5.76 18.03
N TYR A 27 4.89 5.77 17.67
CA TYR A 27 4.12 6.98 17.39
C TYR A 27 2.71 6.87 17.96
N LEU A 28 2.07 8.01 18.17
CA LEU A 28 0.69 8.13 18.62
C LEU A 28 -0.16 8.75 17.51
N SER A 29 -1.23 8.09 17.10
CA SER A 29 -2.21 8.63 16.16
C SER A 29 -3.44 9.11 16.92
N MET A 30 -4.01 10.21 16.44
CA MET A 30 -5.24 10.78 16.95
C MET A 30 -6.19 11.07 15.79
N LEU A 31 -7.46 10.69 15.95
CA LEU A 31 -8.53 11.05 15.04
C LEU A 31 -9.34 12.19 15.67
N ILE A 32 -9.35 13.35 15.02
CA ILE A 32 -9.93 14.59 15.52
C ILE A 32 -11.11 14.94 14.62
N LEU A 33 -12.22 15.40 15.20
CA LEU A 33 -13.36 15.87 14.41
C LEU A 33 -13.12 17.34 14.03
N GLY A 34 -12.77 17.58 12.77
CA GLY A 34 -12.62 18.90 12.16
C GLY A 34 -13.90 19.37 11.46
N GLU A 35 -13.84 20.53 10.80
CA GLU A 35 -14.98 21.14 10.09
C GLU A 35 -15.44 20.30 8.89
N ALA A 36 -14.50 19.66 8.19
CA ALA A 36 -14.75 18.86 7.00
C ALA A 36 -14.91 17.35 7.28
N GLY A 37 -14.86 16.95 8.55
CA GLY A 37 -14.96 15.54 8.97
C GLY A 37 -13.79 15.09 9.84
N TYR A 38 -13.51 13.79 9.84
CA TYR A 38 -12.45 13.21 10.67
C TYR A 38 -11.07 13.43 10.07
N GLU A 39 -10.20 14.07 10.84
CA GLU A 39 -8.80 14.33 10.48
C GLU A 39 -7.86 13.50 11.35
N ARG A 40 -6.91 12.83 10.70
CA ARG A 40 -5.87 12.07 11.39
C ARG A 40 -4.63 12.93 11.60
N ALA A 41 -4.10 12.94 12.82
CA ALA A 41 -2.79 13.49 13.16
C ALA A 41 -1.90 12.42 13.80
N ASP A 42 -0.60 12.43 13.46
CA ASP A 42 0.37 11.45 13.95
C ASP A 42 1.52 12.16 14.69
N PHE A 43 1.81 11.77 15.92
CA PHE A 43 2.81 12.40 16.78
C PHE A 43 3.90 11.41 17.19
N CYS A 44 5.15 11.88 17.33
CA CYS A 44 6.12 11.12 18.11
C CYS A 44 5.71 11.11 19.59
N LEU A 45 6.20 10.15 20.37
CA LEU A 45 5.80 10.04 21.79
C LEU A 45 6.09 11.32 22.60
N ASP A 46 7.14 12.06 22.26
CA ASP A 46 7.45 13.31 22.96
C ASP A 46 6.47 14.43 22.60
N CYS A 47 6.15 14.60 21.33
CA CYS A 47 5.19 15.61 20.89
C CYS A 47 3.74 15.26 21.23
N GLY A 48 3.43 13.97 21.41
CA GLY A 48 2.10 13.48 21.75
C GLY A 48 1.72 13.69 23.23
N LYS A 49 2.70 13.94 24.11
CA LYS A 49 2.45 14.22 25.53
C LYS A 49 1.52 15.43 25.68
N GLY A 50 0.36 15.22 26.31
CA GLY A 50 -0.63 16.27 26.54
C GLY A 50 -1.46 16.67 25.31
N GLN A 51 -1.19 16.12 24.12
CA GLN A 51 -2.01 16.40 22.93
C GLN A 51 -3.40 15.80 23.04
N GLU A 52 -3.55 14.65 23.71
CA GLU A 52 -4.85 14.00 23.88
C GLU A 52 -5.81 14.89 24.68
N ALA A 53 -5.33 15.48 25.78
CA ALA A 53 -6.11 16.43 26.57
C ALA A 53 -6.38 17.75 25.82
N ARG A 54 -5.41 18.21 25.01
CA ARG A 54 -5.53 19.46 24.25
C ARG A 54 -6.49 19.36 23.07
N LEU A 55 -6.42 18.26 22.31
CA LEU A 55 -7.13 18.07 21.06
C LEU A 55 -8.46 17.32 21.25
N ALA A 56 -8.65 16.66 22.40
CA ALA A 56 -9.84 15.86 22.73
C ALA A 56 -10.26 14.95 21.55
N PRO A 57 -9.36 14.07 21.07
CA PRO A 57 -9.62 13.30 19.86
C PRO A 57 -10.78 12.32 20.09
N TYR A 58 -11.51 12.03 19.01
CA TYR A 58 -12.56 11.00 19.01
C TYR A 58 -11.99 9.61 19.32
N SER A 59 -10.77 9.34 18.85
CA SER A 59 -10.04 8.10 19.12
C SER A 59 -8.53 8.37 19.08
N ALA A 60 -7.78 7.68 19.93
CA ALA A 60 -6.32 7.72 19.97
C ALA A 60 -5.75 6.30 20.07
N TRP A 61 -4.66 6.02 19.34
CA TRP A 61 -4.00 4.72 19.35
C TRP A 61 -2.50 4.84 19.10
N GLN A 62 -1.71 3.94 19.70
CA GLN A 62 -0.27 3.88 19.52
C GLN A 62 0.11 2.82 18.48
N GLY A 63 1.16 3.07 17.71
CA GLY A 63 1.71 2.13 16.74
C GLY A 63 3.24 2.12 16.71
N ILE A 64 3.80 1.25 15.87
CA ILE A 64 5.22 1.19 15.52
C ILE A 64 5.36 1.52 14.04
N TYR A 65 6.09 2.59 13.73
CA TYR A 65 6.32 3.02 12.36
C TYR A 65 7.18 1.98 11.66
N ARG A 66 6.72 1.53 10.49
CA ARG A 66 7.52 0.70 9.59
C ARG A 66 7.82 1.56 8.38
N LYS A 67 9.11 1.83 8.17
CA LYS A 67 9.56 2.60 7.01
C LYS A 67 9.20 1.79 5.76
N PRO A 68 8.49 2.37 4.79
CA PRO A 68 8.28 1.71 3.51
C PRO A 68 9.65 1.28 2.97
N PRO A 69 9.79 0.06 2.42
CA PRO A 69 11.02 -0.28 1.72
C PRO A 69 11.29 0.84 0.72
N ALA A 70 12.56 1.24 0.59
CA ALA A 70 12.95 2.08 -0.54
C ALA A 70 12.34 1.42 -1.78
N ALA A 71 11.72 2.19 -2.67
CA ALA A 71 11.26 1.66 -3.94
C ALA A 71 12.49 0.97 -4.53
N GLN A 72 12.54 -0.35 -4.38
CA GLN A 72 13.38 -1.16 -5.21
C GLN A 72 12.82 -0.77 -6.57
N ASP A 73 13.67 -0.16 -7.39
CA ASP A 73 13.54 -0.34 -8.83
C ASP A 73 13.32 -1.84 -8.93
N ASN A 74 12.06 -2.22 -9.07
CA ASN A 74 11.73 -3.54 -9.51
C ASN A 74 12.30 -3.45 -10.92
N ASP A 75 13.57 -3.84 -11.04
CA ASP A 75 14.19 -4.20 -12.31
C ASP A 75 13.06 -4.82 -13.09
N PRO A 76 12.60 -4.18 -14.18
CA PRO A 76 11.29 -4.48 -14.74
C PRO A 76 11.33 -5.95 -15.06
N LEU A 77 10.78 -6.76 -14.16
CA LEU A 77 10.64 -8.19 -14.33
C LEU A 77 9.82 -8.20 -15.59
N LYS A 78 10.48 -8.46 -16.73
CA LYS A 78 9.91 -8.19 -18.06
C LYS A 78 8.57 -8.84 -17.97
N LYS A 79 7.50 -8.02 -17.98
CA LYS A 79 6.15 -8.54 -17.79
C LYS A 79 5.95 -9.42 -19.01
N GLU A 80 6.25 -10.69 -18.87
CA GLU A 80 6.03 -11.66 -19.92
C GLU A 80 4.52 -11.67 -20.07
N THR A 81 4.05 -11.10 -21.17
CA THR A 81 2.64 -11.19 -21.51
C THR A 81 2.33 -12.65 -21.79
N ALA A 82 1.09 -13.06 -21.60
CA ALA A 82 0.62 -14.38 -21.98
C ALA A 82 0.99 -14.72 -23.45
N GLU A 83 1.05 -13.70 -24.32
CA GLU A 83 1.52 -13.85 -25.71
C GLU A 83 3.03 -14.13 -25.81
N SER A 84 3.87 -13.41 -25.08
CA SER A 84 5.32 -13.67 -25.10
C SER A 84 5.68 -15.05 -24.53
N LEU A 85 4.95 -15.49 -23.50
CA LEU A 85 5.08 -16.84 -22.95
C LEU A 85 4.61 -17.90 -23.95
N LEU A 86 3.48 -17.68 -24.62
CA LEU A 86 2.96 -18.60 -25.64
C LEU A 86 3.95 -18.78 -26.79
N ARG A 87 4.55 -17.71 -27.31
CA ARG A 87 5.54 -17.78 -28.39
C ARG A 87 6.75 -18.60 -27.97
N LYS A 88 7.29 -18.36 -26.76
CA LYS A 88 8.42 -19.13 -26.22
C LYS A 88 8.11 -20.63 -26.09
N LEU A 89 6.92 -20.99 -25.60
CA LEU A 89 6.54 -22.39 -25.40
C LEU A 89 6.35 -23.14 -26.73
N ILE A 90 5.90 -22.45 -27.78
CA ILE A 90 5.83 -23.01 -29.12
C ILE A 90 7.23 -23.25 -29.69
N ASP A 91 8.15 -22.29 -29.52
CA ASP A 91 9.53 -22.38 -30.03
C ASP A 91 10.35 -23.48 -29.34
N ASP A 92 9.98 -23.86 -28.11
CA ASP A 92 10.66 -24.90 -27.31
C ASP A 92 10.31 -26.33 -27.78
N GLU A 93 9.25 -26.50 -28.57
CA GLU A 93 8.77 -27.78 -29.16
C GLU A 93 8.64 -28.97 -28.18
N ASP A 94 8.59 -28.73 -26.86
CA ASP A 94 8.42 -29.77 -25.85
C ASP A 94 6.96 -30.29 -25.85
N PRO A 95 6.73 -31.60 -26.10
CA PRO A 95 5.40 -32.20 -26.06
C PRO A 95 4.66 -32.02 -24.73
N GLN A 96 5.36 -31.82 -23.61
CA GLN A 96 4.74 -31.59 -22.30
C GLN A 96 4.03 -30.23 -22.22
N ASN A 97 4.39 -29.29 -23.09
CA ASN A 97 3.82 -27.94 -23.10
C ASN A 97 2.51 -27.83 -23.89
N GLU A 98 2.07 -28.88 -24.59
CA GLU A 98 0.91 -28.84 -25.49
C GLU A 98 -0.37 -28.33 -24.79
N SER A 99 -0.64 -28.82 -23.57
CA SER A 99 -1.81 -28.39 -22.78
C SER A 99 -1.72 -26.92 -22.34
N VAL A 100 -0.51 -26.44 -22.03
CA VAL A 100 -0.28 -25.06 -21.59
C VAL A 100 -0.41 -24.10 -22.77
N ILE A 101 0.16 -24.45 -23.93
CA ILE A 101 0.02 -23.72 -25.19
C ILE A 101 -1.46 -23.57 -25.56
N TYR A 102 -2.23 -24.67 -25.49
CA TYR A 102 -3.66 -24.65 -25.80
C TYR A 102 -4.44 -23.68 -24.91
N ILE A 103 -4.24 -23.75 -23.58
CA ILE A 103 -4.94 -22.88 -22.63
C ILE A 103 -4.59 -21.41 -22.87
N LEU A 104 -3.30 -21.10 -23.06
CA LEU A 104 -2.84 -19.73 -23.31
C LEU A 104 -3.44 -19.15 -24.60
N ALA A 105 -3.50 -19.95 -25.68
CA ALA A 105 -4.13 -19.54 -26.93
C ALA A 105 -5.62 -19.22 -26.74
N VAL A 106 -6.37 -20.10 -26.07
CA VAL A 106 -7.81 -19.89 -25.80
C VAL A 106 -8.05 -18.65 -24.93
N MET A 107 -7.23 -18.43 -23.90
CA MET A 107 -7.33 -17.24 -23.05
C MET A 107 -7.13 -15.95 -23.85
N LEU A 108 -6.15 -15.93 -24.77
CA LEU A 108 -5.86 -14.77 -25.61
C LEU A 108 -6.98 -14.49 -26.62
N GLU A 109 -7.56 -15.52 -27.24
CA GLU A 109 -8.69 -15.35 -28.17
C GLU A 109 -9.92 -14.76 -27.47
N ARG A 110 -10.25 -15.24 -26.26
CA ARG A 110 -11.38 -14.71 -25.47
C ARG A 110 -11.19 -13.26 -25.04
N LYS A 111 -9.95 -12.82 -24.83
CA LYS A 111 -9.63 -11.43 -24.42
C LYS A 111 -9.66 -10.42 -25.57
N LYS A 112 -9.60 -10.88 -26.83
CA LYS A 112 -9.73 -10.02 -28.02
C LYS A 112 -11.19 -9.60 -28.32
N THR A 113 -12.16 -10.21 -27.64
CA THR A 113 -13.60 -9.90 -27.76
C THR A 113 -14.03 -8.95 -26.65
#